data_AF-A0A941EFK6-F1
#
_entry.id   AF-A0A941EFK6-F1
#
_cell.length_a   1.000
_cell.length_b   1.000
_cell.length_c   1.000
_cell.angle_alpha   90.00
_cell.angle_beta   90.00
_cell.angle_gamma   90.00
#
_symmetry.space_group_name_H-M   'P 1'
#
loop_
_entity.id
_entity.type
_entity.pdbx_description
1 polymer ?
#
loop_
_entity_poly.entity_id
_entity_poly.type
_entity_poly.pdbx_seq_one_letter_code
_entity_poly.pdbx_strand_id
1 'polypeptide(L)'
;MDPVARDRAVRWMAELRAARYSAGFTQQDVATALGVRKSTVNQWENGHLASWERFCAEGREIGVRLVVVDQNGCVRDGLAEVVAGEPWARTELRRLAGVLRGERKGAGRSRASLAAEVGVSLWSFAHLERGQLNPRLVVLSAWVGSLKCDIRWQPVV
;
A
#
# COMPACT_ATOMS: atom_id res chain seq x y z
N MET A 1 -14.21 -8.78 -9.41
CA MET A 1 -13.21 -8.23 -8.48
C MET A 1 -13.33 -9.00 -7.19
N ASP A 2 -12.23 -9.56 -6.69
CA ASP A 2 -12.21 -10.44 -5.51
C ASP A 2 -12.75 -9.73 -4.25
N PRO A 3 -13.83 -10.24 -3.61
CA PRO A 3 -14.35 -9.69 -2.34
C PRO A 3 -13.28 -9.65 -1.24
N VAL A 4 -12.40 -10.66 -1.18
CA VAL A 4 -11.34 -10.75 -0.16
C VAL A 4 -10.32 -9.62 -0.33
N ALA A 5 -10.01 -9.24 -1.57
CA ALA A 5 -9.16 -8.09 -1.86
C ALA A 5 -9.79 -6.79 -1.34
N ARG A 6 -11.10 -6.61 -1.47
CA ARG A 6 -11.78 -5.43 -0.94
C ARG A 6 -11.72 -5.38 0.58
N ASP A 7 -12.02 -6.50 1.25
CA ASP A 7 -12.00 -6.59 2.72
C ASP A 7 -10.60 -6.34 3.28
N ARG A 8 -9.56 -6.84 2.59
CA ARG A 8 -8.17 -6.56 2.94
C ARG A 8 -7.84 -5.07 2.84
N ALA A 9 -8.26 -4.40 1.77
CA ALA A 9 -8.05 -2.96 1.62
C ALA A 9 -8.79 -2.15 2.70
N VAL A 10 -10.02 -2.55 3.06
CA VAL A 10 -10.78 -1.93 4.17
C VAL A 10 -10.06 -2.13 5.51
N ARG A 11 -9.54 -3.34 5.77
CA ARG A 11 -8.75 -3.61 6.98
C ARG A 11 -7.52 -2.71 7.06
N TRP A 12 -6.78 -2.55 5.97
CA TRP A 12 -5.60 -1.67 5.98
C TRP A 12 -5.94 -0.20 6.27
N MET A 13 -7.11 0.29 5.84
CA MET A 13 -7.60 1.62 6.22
C MET A 13 -7.94 1.69 7.72
N ALA A 14 -8.58 0.65 8.26
CA ALA A 14 -8.89 0.58 9.69
C ALA A 14 -7.62 0.55 10.56
N GLU A 15 -6.59 -0.17 10.13
CA GLU A 15 -5.28 -0.18 10.79
C GLU A 15 -4.59 1.19 10.72
N LEU A 16 -4.65 1.90 9.58
CA LEU A 16 -4.12 3.26 9.46
C LEU A 16 -4.82 4.21 10.43
N ARG A 17 -6.15 4.14 10.49
CA ARG A 17 -6.97 4.91 11.43
C ARG A 17 -6.58 4.62 12.87
N ALA A 18 -6.35 3.36 13.22
CA ALA A 18 -5.91 2.97 14.56
C ALA A 18 -4.52 3.55 14.88
N ALA A 19 -3.57 3.43 13.95
CA ALA A 19 -2.24 4.01 14.08
C ALA A 19 -2.29 5.54 14.30
N ARG A 20 -3.17 6.24 13.57
CA ARG A 20 -3.38 7.69 13.75
C ARG A 20 -3.82 8.04 15.17
N TYR A 21 -4.78 7.29 15.72
CA TYR A 21 -5.21 7.49 17.12
C TYR A 21 -4.09 7.20 18.11
N SER A 22 -3.32 6.13 17.91
CA SER A 22 -2.18 5.81 18.77
C SER A 22 -1.08 6.87 18.73
N ALA A 23 -0.90 7.53 17.60
CA ALA A 23 0.02 8.65 17.44
C ALA A 23 -0.54 9.99 17.98
N GLY A 24 -1.77 10.03 18.51
CA GLY A 24 -2.38 11.23 19.08
C GLY A 24 -2.93 12.23 18.07
N PHE A 25 -3.00 11.87 16.78
CA PHE A 25 -3.50 12.75 15.73
C PHE A 25 -5.01 12.65 15.58
N THR A 26 -5.67 13.79 15.41
CA THR A 26 -7.06 13.85 14.94
C THR A 26 -7.12 13.81 13.42
N GLN A 27 -8.31 13.54 12.86
CA GLN A 27 -8.54 13.69 11.40
C GLN A 27 -8.30 15.14 10.94
N GLN A 28 -8.52 16.13 11.81
CA GLN A 28 -8.29 17.53 11.47
C GLN A 28 -6.80 17.85 11.38
N ASP A 29 -5.98 17.26 12.25
CA ASP A 29 -4.52 17.46 12.23
C ASP A 29 -3.94 16.94 10.91
N VAL A 30 -4.29 15.71 10.55
CA VAL A 30 -3.89 15.10 9.26
C VAL A 30 -4.42 15.92 8.08
N ALA A 31 -5.68 16.35 8.12
CA ALA A 31 -6.25 17.16 7.05
C ALA A 31 -5.51 18.49 6.86
N THR A 32 -5.18 19.17 7.96
CA THR A 32 -4.40 20.42 7.96
C THR A 32 -3.01 20.18 7.37
N ALA A 33 -2.30 19.16 7.81
CA ALA A 33 -0.97 18.83 7.32
C ALA A 33 -0.94 18.49 5.82
N LEU A 34 -1.97 17.79 5.34
CA LEU A 34 -2.10 17.39 3.94
C LEU A 34 -2.77 18.45 3.05
N GLY A 35 -3.22 19.58 3.60
CA GLY A 35 -3.92 20.62 2.86
C GLY A 35 -5.26 20.18 2.27
N VAL A 36 -5.96 19.24 2.92
CA VAL A 36 -7.27 18.73 2.49
C VAL A 36 -8.35 19.03 3.53
N ARG A 37 -9.62 18.76 3.18
CA ARG A 37 -10.72 18.88 4.13
C ARG A 37 -10.75 17.67 5.07
N LYS A 38 -11.15 17.86 6.33
CA LYS A 38 -11.41 16.75 7.28
C LYS A 38 -12.36 15.70 6.69
N SER A 39 -13.38 16.12 5.96
CA SER A 39 -14.31 15.21 5.29
C SER A 39 -13.64 14.30 4.27
N THR A 40 -12.54 14.75 3.65
CA THR A 40 -11.73 13.95 2.74
C THR A 40 -11.00 12.83 3.49
N VAL A 41 -10.35 13.14 4.63
CA VAL A 41 -9.72 12.12 5.49
C VAL A 41 -10.76 11.13 6.00
N ASN A 42 -11.93 11.62 6.44
CA ASN A 42 -13.03 10.74 6.84
C ASN A 42 -13.48 9.81 5.71
N GLN A 43 -13.54 10.26 4.46
CA GLN A 43 -13.86 9.39 3.33
C GLN A 43 -12.80 8.31 3.13
N TRP A 44 -11.52 8.67 3.18
CA TRP A 44 -10.41 7.71 3.04
C TRP A 44 -10.49 6.61 4.10
N GLU A 45 -10.62 6.99 5.37
CA GLU A 45 -10.69 6.05 6.49
C GLU A 45 -11.91 5.13 6.44
N ASN A 46 -13.00 5.56 5.79
CA ASN A 46 -14.19 4.74 5.56
C ASN A 46 -14.13 3.95 4.23
N GLY A 47 -12.96 3.84 3.62
CA GLY A 47 -12.73 3.02 2.42
C GLY A 47 -13.15 3.67 1.10
N HIS A 48 -13.42 4.97 1.09
CA HIS A 48 -13.74 5.72 -0.11
C HIS A 48 -12.48 6.39 -0.69
N LEU A 49 -12.16 6.05 -1.95
CA LEU A 49 -11.36 6.89 -2.86
C LEU A 49 -10.00 7.40 -2.34
N ALA A 50 -9.30 6.65 -1.50
CA ALA A 50 -7.89 6.91 -1.23
C ALA A 50 -7.06 6.42 -2.43
N SER A 51 -6.51 7.36 -3.21
CA SER A 51 -5.43 7.03 -4.15
C SER A 51 -4.21 6.56 -3.35
N TRP A 52 -3.34 5.78 -3.99
CA TRP A 52 -2.06 5.36 -3.41
C TRP A 52 -1.28 6.54 -2.79
N GLU A 53 -1.22 7.67 -3.49
CA GLU A 53 -0.50 8.85 -3.02
C GLU A 53 -1.02 9.38 -1.69
N ARG A 54 -2.35 9.47 -1.55
CA ARG A 54 -3.01 9.94 -0.33
C ARG A 54 -2.83 8.97 0.81
N PHE A 55 -2.93 7.68 0.51
CA PHE A 55 -2.70 6.59 1.46
C PHE A 55 -1.28 6.65 2.05
N CYS A 56 -0.27 6.87 1.20
CA CYS A 56 1.12 7.02 1.67
C CYS A 56 1.38 8.36 2.36
N ALA A 57 0.70 9.43 1.94
CA ALA A 57 0.86 10.75 2.56
C ALA A 57 0.34 10.75 4.00
N GLU A 58 -0.82 10.15 4.26
CA GLU A 58 -1.35 9.99 5.61
C GLU A 58 -0.44 9.14 6.49
N GLY A 59 0.02 7.98 5.98
CA GLY A 59 0.98 7.15 6.70
C GLY A 59 2.24 7.92 7.09
N ARG A 60 2.83 8.66 6.14
CA ARG A 60 3.99 9.52 6.40
C ARG A 60 3.73 10.54 7.50
N GLU A 61 2.58 11.21 7.45
CA GLU A 61 2.23 12.26 8.42
C GLU A 61 2.18 11.73 9.85
N ILE A 62 1.62 10.53 10.04
CA ILE A 62 1.51 9.92 11.37
C ILE A 62 2.72 9.05 11.74
N GLY A 63 3.78 9.06 10.93
CA GLY A 63 5.03 8.35 11.22
C GLY A 63 4.99 6.84 11.00
N VAL A 64 4.13 6.34 10.10
CA VAL A 64 4.04 4.91 9.76
C VAL A 64 4.21 4.65 8.27
N ARG A 65 4.62 3.43 7.92
CA ARG A 65 4.72 2.95 6.54
C ARG A 65 4.20 1.54 6.39
N LEU A 66 3.92 1.15 5.14
CA LEU A 66 3.47 -0.20 4.81
C LEU A 66 4.65 -1.18 4.77
N VAL A 67 4.51 -2.35 5.34
CA VAL A 67 5.47 -3.45 5.19
C VAL A 67 4.75 -4.68 4.69
N VAL A 68 5.43 -5.52 3.92
CA VAL A 68 4.88 -6.82 3.52
C VAL A 68 5.14 -7.81 4.65
N VAL A 69 4.14 -8.60 5.00
CA VAL A 69 4.29 -9.76 5.88
C VAL A 69 4.15 -10.99 5.01
N ASP A 70 5.20 -11.80 4.92
CA ASP A 70 5.17 -13.01 4.10
C ASP A 70 4.29 -14.11 4.72
N GLN A 71 4.13 -15.22 4.01
CA GLN A 71 3.28 -16.34 4.45
C GLN A 71 3.74 -17.01 5.76
N ASN A 72 4.99 -16.75 6.19
CA ASN A 72 5.55 -17.26 7.45
C ASN A 72 5.43 -16.23 8.58
N GLY A 73 4.83 -15.07 8.34
CA GLY A 73 4.72 -13.98 9.31
C GLY A 73 5.95 -13.10 9.39
N CYS A 74 6.96 -13.28 8.53
CA CYS A 74 8.16 -12.47 8.56
C CYS A 74 7.90 -11.11 7.90
N VAL A 75 8.30 -10.04 8.59
CA VAL A 75 8.20 -8.66 8.08
C VAL A 75 9.29 -8.41 7.04
N ARG A 76 8.89 -7.91 5.87
CA ARG A 76 9.73 -7.55 4.74
C ARG A 76 9.55 -6.07 4.43
N ASP A 77 10.55 -5.29 4.81
CA ASP A 77 10.51 -3.84 4.67
C ASP A 77 11.11 -3.36 3.34
N GLY A 78 11.94 -4.17 2.69
CA GLY A 78 12.56 -3.81 1.42
C GLY A 78 13.43 -2.55 1.50
N LEU A 79 14.02 -2.19 0.37
CA LEU A 79 14.82 -0.98 0.22
C LEU A 79 14.49 -0.33 -1.12
N ALA A 80 14.48 1.00 -1.17
CA ALA A 80 14.45 1.76 -2.40
C ALA A 80 15.40 2.95 -2.26
N GLU A 81 16.26 3.14 -3.26
CA GLU A 81 17.09 4.34 -3.35
C GLU A 81 16.20 5.57 -3.42
N VAL A 82 16.50 6.60 -2.62
CA VAL A 82 15.79 7.89 -2.68
C VAL A 82 16.28 8.64 -3.92
N VAL A 83 15.37 8.97 -4.83
CA VAL A 83 15.69 9.78 -6.01
C VAL A 83 15.35 11.24 -5.71
N ALA A 84 16.29 12.15 -5.94
CA ALA A 84 16.09 13.57 -5.70
C ALA A 84 14.90 14.11 -6.51
N GLY A 85 14.01 14.85 -5.84
CA GLY A 85 12.79 15.42 -6.44
C GLY A 85 11.64 14.41 -6.65
N GLU A 86 11.84 13.13 -6.34
CA GLU A 86 10.78 12.13 -6.43
C GLU A 86 9.79 12.26 -5.27
N PRO A 87 8.47 12.21 -5.53
CA PRO A 87 7.48 12.20 -4.46
C PRO A 87 7.64 10.98 -3.54
N TRP A 88 7.49 11.18 -2.23
CA TRP A 88 7.60 10.12 -1.23
C TRP A 88 6.77 8.86 -1.57
N ALA A 89 5.53 9.04 -2.00
CA ALA A 89 4.64 7.93 -2.37
C ALA A 89 5.21 7.06 -3.50
N ARG A 90 6.00 7.64 -4.41
CA ARG A 90 6.64 6.93 -5.52
C ARG A 90 7.83 6.09 -5.01
N THR A 91 8.63 6.63 -4.10
CA THR A 91 9.69 5.88 -3.40
C THR A 91 9.10 4.69 -2.64
N GLU A 92 8.02 4.91 -1.89
CA GLU A 92 7.31 3.86 -1.15
C GLU A 92 6.74 2.79 -2.08
N LEU A 93 6.24 3.19 -3.25
CA LEU A 93 5.73 2.24 -4.23
C LEU A 93 6.85 1.36 -4.79
N ARG A 94 8.00 1.95 -5.13
CA ARG A 94 9.16 1.18 -5.62
C ARG A 94 9.66 0.20 -4.55
N ARG A 95 9.73 0.63 -3.29
CA ARG A 95 10.12 -0.22 -2.15
C ARG A 95 9.18 -1.42 -2.02
N LEU A 96 7.88 -1.17 -1.86
CA LEU A 96 6.88 -2.20 -1.67
C LEU A 96 6.79 -3.15 -2.88
N ALA A 97 6.80 -2.59 -4.10
CA ALA A 97 6.78 -3.39 -5.33
C ALA A 97 8.05 -4.23 -5.50
N GLY A 98 9.20 -3.75 -5.01
CA GLY A 98 10.45 -4.51 -4.96
C GLY A 98 10.32 -5.76 -4.08
N VAL A 99 9.72 -5.62 -2.89
CA VAL A 99 9.45 -6.73 -1.97
C VAL A 99 8.49 -7.74 -2.60
N LEU A 100 7.33 -7.29 -3.08
CA LEU A 100 6.33 -8.19 -3.69
C LEU A 100 6.85 -8.90 -4.94
N ARG A 101 7.73 -8.26 -5.70
CA ARG A 101 8.43 -8.89 -6.83
C ARG A 101 9.40 -9.97 -6.36
N GLY A 102 10.09 -9.74 -5.25
CA GLY A 102 10.93 -10.75 -4.57
C GLY A 102 10.11 -11.96 -4.15
N GLU A 103 9.00 -11.73 -3.44
CA GLU A 103 8.07 -12.78 -3.00
C GLU A 103 7.53 -13.59 -4.19
N ARG A 104 7.11 -12.91 -5.27
CA ARG A 104 6.68 -13.57 -6.50
C ARG A 104 7.77 -14.50 -7.06
N LYS A 105 9.01 -14.01 -7.16
CA LYS A 105 10.13 -14.78 -7.70
C LYS A 105 10.46 -15.97 -6.80
N GLY A 106 10.47 -15.78 -5.48
CA GLY A 106 10.69 -16.84 -4.50
C GLY A 106 9.62 -17.93 -4.58
N ALA A 107 8.37 -17.55 -4.87
CA ALA A 107 7.26 -18.48 -5.08
C ALA A 107 7.23 -19.12 -6.50
N GLY A 108 8.19 -18.81 -7.38
CA GLY A 108 8.23 -19.35 -8.75
C GLY A 108 7.08 -18.90 -9.66
N ARG A 109 6.37 -17.82 -9.30
CA ARG A 109 5.14 -17.39 -9.99
C ARG A 109 5.46 -16.50 -11.19
N SER A 110 4.82 -16.74 -12.34
CA SER A 110 4.99 -15.90 -13.52
C SER A 110 4.18 -14.60 -13.39
N ARG A 111 4.63 -13.54 -14.08
CA ARG A 111 3.85 -12.28 -14.15
C ARG A 111 2.49 -12.48 -14.80
N ALA A 112 2.42 -13.34 -15.81
CA ALA A 112 1.17 -13.60 -16.54
C ALA A 112 0.11 -14.26 -15.66
N SER A 113 0.50 -15.27 -14.87
CA SER A 113 -0.40 -15.92 -13.89
C SER A 113 -0.91 -14.92 -12.87
N LEU A 114 -0.03 -14.12 -12.24
CA LEU A 114 -0.48 -13.15 -11.25
C LEU A 114 -1.30 -12.01 -11.85
N ALA A 115 -0.96 -11.51 -13.05
CA ALA A 115 -1.77 -10.49 -13.70
C ALA A 115 -3.21 -10.98 -13.93
N ALA A 116 -3.37 -12.23 -14.40
CA ALA A 116 -4.67 -12.85 -14.59
C ALA A 116 -5.45 -13.00 -13.26
N GLU A 117 -4.79 -13.44 -12.19
CA GLU A 117 -5.41 -13.59 -10.86
C GLU A 117 -5.81 -12.26 -10.23
N VAL A 118 -4.97 -11.23 -10.38
CA VAL A 118 -5.23 -9.87 -9.89
C VAL A 118 -6.31 -9.17 -10.72
N GLY A 119 -6.57 -9.66 -11.93
CA GLY A 119 -7.55 -9.07 -12.85
C GLY A 119 -7.04 -7.81 -13.55
N VAL A 120 -5.75 -7.78 -13.89
CA VAL A 120 -5.11 -6.67 -14.64
C VAL A 120 -4.35 -7.21 -15.85
N SER A 121 -4.07 -6.35 -16.84
CA SER A 121 -3.25 -6.75 -17.97
C SER A 121 -1.81 -7.07 -17.54
N LEU A 122 -1.12 -7.93 -18.29
CA LEU A 122 0.31 -8.22 -18.07
C LEU A 122 1.17 -6.94 -18.12
N TRP A 123 0.84 -6.01 -19.03
CA TRP A 123 1.52 -4.72 -19.14
C TRP A 123 1.32 -3.88 -17.87
N SER A 124 0.09 -3.79 -17.37
CA SER A 124 -0.24 -3.07 -16.14
C SER A 124 0.51 -3.68 -14.96
N PHE A 125 0.48 -5.01 -14.84
CA PHE A 125 1.21 -5.72 -13.79
C PHE A 125 2.72 -5.49 -13.86
N ALA A 126 3.32 -5.51 -15.06
CA ALA A 126 4.74 -5.22 -15.22
C ALA A 126 5.11 -3.79 -14.78
N HIS A 127 4.23 -2.80 -15.00
CA HIS A 127 4.44 -1.44 -14.53
C HIS A 127 4.22 -1.31 -13.02
N LEU A 128 3.22 -2.01 -12.46
CA LEU A 128 3.02 -2.12 -11.01
C LEU A 128 4.26 -2.69 -10.32
N GLU A 129 4.80 -3.81 -10.84
CA GLU A 129 6.01 -4.43 -10.29
C GLU A 129 7.21 -3.49 -10.29
N ARG A 130 7.32 -2.61 -11.30
CA ARG A 130 8.39 -1.61 -11.39
C ARG A 130 8.14 -0.36 -10.54
N GLY A 131 7.00 -0.27 -9.86
CA GLY A 131 6.56 0.94 -9.16
C GLY A 131 6.31 2.12 -10.09
N GLN A 132 5.97 1.84 -11.36
CA GLN A 132 5.74 2.85 -12.39
C GLN A 132 4.28 3.26 -12.54
N LEU A 133 3.35 2.45 -12.03
CA LEU A 133 1.91 2.70 -12.06
C LEU A 133 1.39 2.75 -10.63
N ASN A 134 0.64 3.80 -10.28
CA ASN A 134 0.00 3.89 -8.96
C ASN A 134 -1.14 2.86 -8.87
N PRO A 135 -1.09 1.91 -7.93
CA PRO A 135 -2.16 0.92 -7.79
C PRO A 135 -3.40 1.58 -7.19
N ARG A 136 -4.58 1.10 -7.61
CA ARG A 136 -5.76 1.18 -6.75
C ARG A 136 -5.54 0.24 -5.56
N LEU A 137 -5.99 0.61 -4.35
CA LEU A 137 -5.79 -0.23 -3.16
C LEU A 137 -6.33 -1.65 -3.33
N VAL A 138 -7.46 -1.81 -4.02
CA VAL A 138 -8.02 -3.14 -4.31
C VAL A 138 -7.16 -3.99 -5.25
N VAL A 139 -6.41 -3.37 -6.16
CA VAL A 139 -5.47 -4.08 -7.04
C VAL A 139 -4.23 -4.48 -6.26
N LEU A 140 -3.72 -3.60 -5.40
CA LEU A 140 -2.62 -3.91 -4.49
C LEU A 140 -2.98 -5.05 -3.53
N SER A 141 -4.19 -5.01 -2.96
CA SER A 141 -4.65 -6.04 -2.02
C SER A 141 -4.92 -7.39 -2.69
N ALA A 142 -5.35 -7.40 -3.95
CA ALA A 142 -5.42 -8.62 -4.74
C ALA A 142 -4.02 -9.20 -5.00
N TRP A 143 -3.06 -8.37 -5.42
CA TRP A 143 -1.68 -8.80 -5.66
C TRP A 143 -1.03 -9.41 -4.40
N VAL A 144 -1.15 -8.72 -3.26
CA VAL A 144 -0.66 -9.22 -1.97
C VAL A 144 -1.31 -10.55 -1.60
N GLY A 145 -2.63 -10.66 -1.78
CA GLY A 145 -3.38 -11.89 -1.50
C GLY A 145 -2.96 -13.07 -2.39
N SER A 146 -2.74 -12.84 -3.69
CA SER A 146 -2.29 -13.88 -4.62
C SER A 146 -0.89 -14.44 -4.27
N LEU A 147 -0.08 -13.66 -3.56
CA LEU A 147 1.21 -14.10 -3.03
C LEU A 147 1.12 -14.73 -1.64
N LYS A 148 -0.08 -14.89 -1.07
CA LYS A 148 -0.31 -15.31 0.32
C LYS A 148 0.43 -14.44 1.35
N CYS A 149 0.69 -13.19 0.98
CA CYS A 149 1.25 -12.20 1.88
C CYS A 149 0.12 -11.37 2.51
N ASP A 150 0.50 -10.52 3.45
CA ASP A 150 -0.30 -9.41 3.94
C ASP A 150 0.52 -8.11 3.90
N ILE A 151 -0.14 -6.97 4.14
CA ILE A 151 0.52 -5.72 4.43
C ILE A 151 0.09 -5.24 5.82
N ARG A 152 1.02 -4.64 6.55
CA ARG A 152 0.79 -4.00 7.85
C ARG A 152 1.39 -2.60 7.89
N TRP A 153 0.85 -1.76 8.75
CA TRP A 153 1.49 -0.49 9.10
C TRP A 153 2.54 -0.70 10.19
N GLN A 154 3.71 -0.11 10.02
CA GLN A 154 4.82 -0.13 10.98
C GLN A 154 5.35 1.29 11.21
N PRO A 155 5.77 1.64 12.44
CA PRO A 155 6.47 2.90 12.69
C PRO A 155 7.71 3.04 11.82
N VAL A 156 7.95 4.25 11.32
CA VAL A 156 9.21 4.62 10.67
C VAL A 156 10.17 5.05 11.77
N VAL A 157 11.15 4.21 12.11
CA VAL A 157 12.23 4.50 13.08
C VAL A 157 13.30 5.38 12.43
#